data_AF-A0AAU5L9G8-F1
#
_entry.id   AF-A0AAU5L9G8-F1
#
_cell.length_a   1.000
_cell.length_b   1.000
_cell.length_c   1.000
_cell.angle_alpha   90.00
_cell.angle_beta   90.00
_cell.angle_gamma   90.00
#
_symmetry.space_group_name_H-M   'P 1'
#
loop_
_entity.id
_entity.type
_entity.pdbx_description
1 polymer ?
#
loop_
_entity_poly.entity_id
_entity_poly.type
_entity_poly.pdbx_seq_one_letter_code
_entity_poly.pdbx_strand_id
1 'polypeptide(L)'
;MSAQPDHLPAAPAAPAPRAAARLLARIHAEPPERAARWLPAFERDWAKALDDSRQTYDLSPLHHVVRTWRVRLDSAPAVDAFVAAGPDDGDGIDLAELTGTDR
;
A
#
# COMPACT_ATOMS: atom_id res chain seq x y z
N MET A 1 31.82 -27.23 -6.65
CA MET A 1 31.31 -26.66 -5.38
C MET A 1 30.82 -25.26 -5.70
N SER A 2 29.50 -25.08 -5.82
CA SER A 2 28.88 -23.80 -6.15
C SER A 2 28.45 -23.14 -4.85
N ALA A 3 29.07 -22.01 -4.49
CA ALA A 3 28.63 -21.19 -3.36
C ALA A 3 27.33 -20.48 -3.77
N GLN A 4 26.20 -20.86 -3.18
CA GLN A 4 25.00 -20.05 -3.28
C GLN A 4 25.23 -18.79 -2.42
N PRO A 5 24.98 -17.57 -2.91
CA PRO A 5 25.22 -16.37 -2.12
C PRO A 5 24.25 -16.35 -0.94
N ASP A 6 24.75 -16.58 0.27
CA ASP A 6 24.00 -16.56 1.55
C ASP A 6 23.39 -15.17 1.90
N HIS A 7 23.51 -14.18 1.02
CA HIS A 7 23.16 -12.78 1.27
C HIS A 7 21.98 -12.27 0.43
N LEU A 8 21.37 -13.11 -0.42
CA LEU A 8 20.18 -12.68 -1.15
C LEU A 8 18.94 -12.79 -0.24
N PRO A 9 18.16 -11.71 -0.06
CA PRO A 9 16.91 -11.79 0.67
C PRO A 9 16.02 -12.84 0.02
N ALA A 10 15.44 -13.71 0.85
CA ALA A 10 14.52 -14.73 0.38
C ALA A 10 13.37 -14.10 -0.41
N ALA A 11 13.03 -14.70 -1.55
CA ALA A 11 11.92 -14.24 -2.35
C ALA A 11 10.63 -14.22 -1.50
N PRO A 12 9.81 -13.16 -1.60
CA PRO A 12 8.61 -13.06 -0.80
C PRO A 12 7.65 -14.20 -1.14
N ALA A 13 7.11 -14.85 -0.11
CA ALA A 13 6.20 -15.99 -0.25
C ALA A 13 4.97 -15.63 -1.11
N ALA A 14 4.52 -16.57 -1.92
CA ALA A 14 3.31 -16.41 -2.71
C ALA A 14 2.09 -16.14 -1.79
N PRO A 15 1.18 -15.23 -2.17
CA PRO A 15 -0.06 -15.03 -1.43
C PRO A 15 -0.92 -16.29 -1.39
N ALA A 16 -1.73 -16.43 -0.34
CA ALA A 16 -2.66 -17.54 -0.22
C ALA A 16 -3.70 -17.55 -1.38
N PRO A 17 -4.21 -18.72 -1.82
CA PRO A 17 -5.10 -18.83 -2.97
C PRO A 17 -6.37 -17.95 -2.92
N ARG A 18 -6.88 -17.66 -1.72
CA ARG A 18 -8.07 -16.81 -1.50
C ARG A 18 -7.74 -15.35 -1.11
N ALA A 19 -6.48 -14.93 -1.23
CA ALA A 19 -6.06 -13.61 -0.78
C ALA A 19 -6.81 -12.48 -1.50
N ALA A 20 -6.97 -12.56 -2.83
CA ALA A 20 -7.68 -11.55 -3.60
C ALA A 20 -9.17 -11.42 -3.21
N ALA A 21 -9.88 -12.54 -3.03
CA ALA A 21 -11.27 -12.52 -2.59
C ALA A 21 -11.43 -11.92 -1.18
N ARG A 22 -10.47 -12.19 -0.28
CA ARG A 22 -10.44 -11.55 1.05
C ARG A 22 -10.18 -10.05 0.96
N LEU A 23 -9.33 -9.60 0.04
CA LEU A 23 -9.10 -8.18 -0.19
C LEU A 23 -10.35 -7.47 -0.71
N LEU A 24 -11.07 -8.07 -1.66
CA LEU A 24 -12.35 -7.53 -2.14
C LEU A 24 -13.36 -7.36 -0.98
N ALA A 25 -13.52 -8.38 -0.14
CA ALA A 25 -14.39 -8.28 1.03
C ALA A 25 -13.96 -7.17 2.00
N ARG A 26 -12.64 -6.98 2.20
CA ARG A 26 -12.11 -5.88 3.01
C ARG A 26 -12.38 -4.51 2.39
N ILE A 27 -12.20 -4.36 1.07
CA ILE A 27 -12.50 -3.11 0.35
C ILE A 27 -13.98 -2.75 0.48
N HIS A 28 -14.89 -3.72 0.41
CA HIS A 28 -16.32 -3.50 0.63
C HIS A 28 -16.67 -3.10 2.07
N ALA A 29 -15.83 -3.43 3.04
CA ALA A 29 -16.04 -3.08 4.45
C ALA A 29 -15.47 -1.71 4.83
N GLU A 30 -14.70 -1.06 3.95
CA GLU A 30 -14.22 0.30 4.15
C GLU A 30 -15.37 1.32 4.12
N PRO A 31 -15.16 2.55 4.65
CA PRO A 31 -16.16 3.62 4.57
C PRO A 31 -16.68 3.82 3.12
N PRO A 32 -17.97 4.11 2.91
CA PRO A 32 -18.60 4.10 1.58
C PRO A 32 -17.88 4.95 0.53
N GLU A 33 -17.45 6.15 0.90
CA GLU A 33 -16.66 7.08 0.07
C GLU A 33 -15.36 6.44 -0.45
N ARG A 34 -14.68 5.71 0.42
CA ARG A 34 -13.41 5.04 0.12
C ARG A 34 -13.65 3.79 -0.69
N ALA A 35 -14.61 2.95 -0.29
CA ALA A 35 -14.98 1.74 -1.01
C ALA A 35 -15.38 2.07 -2.46
N ALA A 36 -16.20 3.10 -2.68
CA ALA A 36 -16.60 3.57 -4.01
C ALA A 36 -15.43 3.98 -4.90
N ARG A 37 -14.34 4.49 -4.32
CA ARG A 37 -13.11 4.84 -5.04
C ARG A 37 -12.18 3.65 -5.25
N TRP A 38 -12.05 2.81 -4.22
CA TRP A 38 -11.04 1.77 -4.16
C TRP A 38 -11.44 0.50 -4.91
N LEU A 39 -12.73 0.15 -4.91
CA LEU A 39 -13.22 -1.02 -5.63
C LEU A 39 -12.91 -0.94 -7.14
N PRO A 40 -13.30 0.12 -7.88
CA PRO A 40 -12.98 0.20 -9.30
C PRO A 40 -11.48 0.33 -9.57
N ALA A 41 -10.69 0.86 -8.63
CA ALA A 41 -9.24 0.91 -8.76
C ALA A 41 -8.61 -0.48 -8.63
N PHE A 42 -9.03 -1.27 -7.63
CA PHE A 42 -8.58 -2.66 -7.47
C PHE A 42 -8.94 -3.51 -8.69
N GLU A 43 -10.15 -3.37 -9.20
CA GLU A 43 -10.60 -4.11 -10.39
C GLU A 43 -9.76 -3.80 -11.62
N ARG A 44 -9.40 -2.53 -11.84
CA ARG A 44 -8.51 -2.14 -12.95
C ARG A 44 -7.11 -2.73 -12.79
N ASP A 45 -6.52 -2.60 -11.60
CA ASP A 45 -5.18 -3.15 -11.32
C ASP A 45 -5.16 -4.68 -11.50
N TRP A 46 -6.22 -5.34 -11.01
CA TRP A 46 -6.39 -6.78 -11.12
C TRP A 46 -6.56 -7.24 -12.56
N ALA A 47 -7.40 -6.55 -13.35
CA ALA A 47 -7.61 -6.85 -14.76
C ALA A 47 -6.32 -6.68 -15.57
N LYS A 48 -5.56 -5.60 -15.31
CA LYS A 48 -4.25 -5.40 -15.94
C LYS A 48 -3.28 -6.52 -15.57
N ALA A 49 -3.16 -6.85 -14.29
CA ALA A 49 -2.25 -7.90 -13.85
C ALA A 49 -2.62 -9.28 -14.41
N LEU A 50 -3.91 -9.57 -14.61
CA LEU A 50 -4.35 -10.79 -15.30
C LEU A 50 -3.89 -10.83 -16.75
N ASP A 51 -4.01 -9.71 -17.47
CA ASP A 51 -3.55 -9.60 -18.86
C ASP A 51 -2.03 -9.77 -18.97
N ASP A 52 -1.27 -9.04 -18.14
CA ASP A 52 0.20 -9.16 -18.07
C ASP A 52 0.62 -10.61 -17.75
N SER A 53 -0.08 -11.26 -16.80
CA SER A 53 0.21 -12.64 -16.40
C SER A 53 -0.07 -13.64 -17.53
N ARG A 54 -1.10 -13.40 -18.35
CA ARG A 54 -1.41 -14.25 -19.52
C ARG A 54 -0.38 -14.08 -20.64
N GLN A 55 0.10 -12.87 -20.84
CA GLN A 55 1.11 -12.57 -21.87
C GLN A 55 2.49 -13.12 -21.50
N THR A 56 2.83 -13.09 -20.21
CA THR A 56 4.14 -13.51 -19.70
C THR A 56 4.18 -14.94 -19.17
N TYR A 57 3.02 -15.57 -18.99
CA TYR A 57 2.85 -16.85 -18.31
C TYR A 57 3.42 -16.87 -16.88
N ASP A 58 3.45 -15.71 -16.21
CA ASP A 58 3.93 -15.53 -14.83
C ASP A 58 2.83 -14.94 -13.94
N LEU A 59 2.67 -15.46 -12.71
CA LEU A 59 1.70 -14.97 -11.73
C LEU A 59 2.26 -13.85 -10.83
N SER A 60 3.53 -13.50 -10.96
CA SER A 60 4.16 -12.41 -10.20
C SER A 60 3.39 -11.07 -10.27
N PRO A 61 2.82 -10.63 -11.41
CA PRO A 61 2.00 -9.42 -11.46
C PRO A 61 0.78 -9.49 -10.52
N LEU A 62 0.07 -10.62 -10.51
CA LEU A 62 -1.08 -10.82 -9.60
C LEU A 62 -0.66 -10.82 -8.14
N HIS A 63 0.45 -11.49 -7.83
CA HIS A 63 0.99 -11.52 -6.47
C HIS A 63 1.38 -10.12 -5.99
N HIS A 64 1.94 -9.30 -6.88
CA HIS A 64 2.27 -7.91 -6.58
C HIS A 64 1.01 -7.09 -6.25
N VAL A 65 -0.04 -7.17 -7.07
CA VAL A 65 -1.31 -6.47 -6.81
C VAL A 65 -1.88 -6.85 -5.44
N VAL A 66 -1.93 -8.14 -5.10
CA VAL A 66 -2.41 -8.59 -3.78
C VAL A 66 -1.59 -7.97 -2.63
N ARG A 67 -0.26 -7.96 -2.75
CA ARG A 67 0.61 -7.40 -1.69
C ARG A 67 0.42 -5.90 -1.54
N THR A 68 0.39 -5.16 -2.65
CA THR A 68 0.22 -3.71 -2.67
C THR A 68 -1.12 -3.30 -2.06
N TRP A 69 -2.21 -3.96 -2.45
CA TRP A 69 -3.54 -3.68 -1.91
C TRP A 69 -3.69 -4.08 -0.44
N ARG A 70 -3.04 -5.16 -0.01
CA ARG A 70 -2.98 -5.52 1.41
C ARG A 70 -2.31 -4.42 2.23
N VAL A 71 -1.13 -3.95 1.83
CA VAL A 71 -0.41 -2.87 2.52
C VAL A 71 -1.26 -1.61 2.57
N ARG A 72 -1.89 -1.22 1.46
CA ARG A 72 -2.78 -0.05 1.41
C ARG A 72 -3.91 -0.16 2.43
N LEU A 73 -4.63 -1.27 2.48
CA LEU A 73 -5.70 -1.50 3.45
C LEU A 73 -5.20 -1.54 4.90
N ASP A 74 -4.05 -2.16 5.15
CA ASP A 74 -3.47 -2.24 6.49
C ASP A 74 -3.02 -0.86 7.00
N SER A 75 -2.54 0.01 6.09
CA SER A 75 -2.10 1.38 6.41
C SER A 75 -3.24 2.39 6.52
N ALA A 76 -4.43 2.09 5.99
CA ALA A 76 -5.51 3.05 5.86
C ALA A 76 -5.91 3.72 7.19
N PRO A 77 -6.09 2.97 8.30
CA PRO A 77 -6.45 3.58 9.58
C PRO A 77 -5.36 4.50 10.15
N ALA A 78 -4.09 4.17 9.92
CA ALA A 78 -2.98 5.00 10.37
C ALA A 78 -2.91 6.31 9.57
N VAL A 79 -3.17 6.25 8.26
CA VAL A 79 -3.29 7.45 7.41
C VAL A 79 -4.49 8.29 7.85
N ASP A 80 -5.62 7.68 8.17
CA ASP A 80 -6.80 8.38 8.67
C ASP A 80 -6.51 9.11 9.98
N ALA A 81 -5.85 8.44 10.92
CA ALA A 81 -5.43 9.05 12.18
C ALA A 81 -4.47 10.21 11.96
N PHE A 82 -3.50 10.06 11.04
CA PHE A 82 -2.57 11.13 10.69
C PHE A 82 -3.28 12.34 10.08
N VAL A 83 -4.22 12.14 9.15
CA VAL A 83 -4.99 13.23 8.55
C VAL A 83 -5.89 13.91 9.59
N ALA A 84 -6.49 13.12 10.50
CA ALA A 84 -7.35 13.64 11.55
C ALA A 84 -6.58 14.40 12.65
N ALA A 85 -5.33 14.03 12.92
CA ALA A 85 -4.48 14.72 13.90
C ALA A 85 -4.16 16.16 13.50
N GLY A 86 -4.28 16.51 12.21
CA GLY A 86 -3.92 17.83 11.70
C GLY A 86 -2.40 18.06 11.70
N PRO A 87 -1.92 19.22 11.21
CA PRO A 87 -0.55 19.63 11.45
C PRO A 87 -0.34 19.74 12.96
N ASP A 88 0.71 19.14 13.50
CA ASP A 88 1.14 19.44 14.87
C ASP A 88 1.76 20.83 14.89
N ASP A 89 0.93 21.83 15.15
CA ASP A 89 1.29 23.24 15.28
C ASP A 89 1.80 23.61 16.68
N GLY A 90 1.96 22.62 17.57
CA GLY A 90 2.41 22.81 18.97
C GLY A 90 3.94 22.82 19.17
N ASP A 91 4.68 22.05 18.38
CA ASP A 91 6.16 21.90 18.50
C ASP A 91 6.93 22.65 17.39
N GLY A 92 6.24 23.42 16.56
CA GLY A 92 6.86 24.28 15.56
C GLY A 92 7.55 25.47 16.24
N ILE A 93 8.88 25.51 16.21
CA ILE A 93 9.61 26.74 16.56
C ILE A 93 9.23 27.80 15.53
N ASP A 94 8.73 28.95 15.98
CA ASP A 94 8.43 30.07 15.09
C ASP A 94 9.71 30.44 14.33
N LEU A 95 9.65 30.46 13.00
CA LEU A 95 10.80 30.82 12.18
C LEU A 95 11.29 32.23 12.53
N ALA A 96 10.40 33.11 13.03
CA ALA A 96 10.75 34.43 13.54
C ALA A 96 11.61 34.39 14.83
N GLU A 97 11.42 33.38 15.69
CA GLU A 97 12.28 33.15 16.85
C GLU A 97 13.66 32.59 16.44
N LEU A 98 13.73 31.84 15.34
CA LEU A 98 14.99 31.31 14.78
C LEU A 98 15.79 32.35 13.98
N THR A 99 15.13 33.29 13.31
CA THR A 99 15.82 34.28 12.47
C THR A 99 16.34 35.49 13.23
N GLY A 100 16.06 35.61 14.54
CA GLY A 100 16.68 36.62 15.40
C GLY A 100 16.60 38.01 14.80
N THR A 101 15.42 38.45 14.36
CA THR A 101 15.23 39.82 13.88
C THR A 101 14.92 40.72 15.07
N ASP A 102 15.88 40.81 15.99
CA ASP A 102 15.97 41.94 16.91
C ASP A 102 16.84 43.01 16.23
N ARG A 103 16.21 43.81 15.37
CA ARG A 103 16.55 45.22 15.16
C ARG A 103 15.50 45.97 14.33
#